data_AF-A0A7C6DWI5-F1
#
_entry.id   AF-A0A7C6DWI5-F1
#
_cell.length_a   1.000
_cell.length_b   1.000
_cell.length_c   1.000
_cell.angle_alpha   90.00
_cell.angle_beta   90.00
_cell.angle_gamma   90.00
#
_symmetry.space_group_name_H-M   'P 1'
#
loop_
_entity.id
_entity.type
_entity.pdbx_description
1 polymer ?
#
loop_
_entity_poly.entity_id
_entity_poly.type
_entity_poly.pdbx_seq_one_letter_code
_entity_poly.pdbx_strand_id
1 'polypeptide(L)'
;MDFIKFILILLGLIFGAMFFLWLFGLITSLLWYGFWIGLLAAVGYGGFRLFRRAEDRFVGHGSVYGEIDERDFSLTWDEYEKKYLHK
;
A
#
# COMPACT_ATOMS: atom_id res chain seq x y z
N MET A 1 8.97 55.29 25.86
CA MET A 1 9.85 54.24 25.29
C MET A 1 9.38 52.83 25.65
N ASP A 2 8.93 52.59 26.87
CA ASP A 2 8.53 51.23 27.30
C ASP A 2 7.24 50.73 26.66
N PHE A 3 6.30 51.63 26.34
CA PHE A 3 5.07 51.27 25.61
C PHE A 3 5.35 50.74 24.19
N ILE A 4 6.29 51.36 23.47
CA ILE A 4 6.68 50.92 22.12
C ILE A 4 7.40 49.57 22.19
N LYS A 5 8.29 49.38 23.17
CA LYS A 5 8.95 48.09 23.41
C LYS A 5 7.94 46.99 23.73
N PHE A 6 6.93 47.29 24.54
CA PHE A 6 5.85 46.36 24.87
C PHE A 6 5.09 45.90 23.61
N ILE A 7 4.72 46.85 22.74
CA ILE A 7 4.05 46.54 21.47
C ILE A 7 4.94 45.68 20.57
N LEU A 8 6.24 45.98 20.47
CA LEU A 8 7.18 45.19 19.66
C LEU A 8 7.32 43.75 20.16
N ILE A 9 7.38 43.55 21.49
CA ILE A 9 7.41 42.21 22.09
C ILE A 9 6.12 41.46 21.78
N LEU A 10 4.96 42.11 21.93
CA LEU A 10 3.67 41.50 21.64
C LEU A 10 3.56 41.09 20.16
N LEU A 11 4.00 41.97 19.26
CA LEU A 11 4.01 41.73 17.81
C LEU A 11 4.93 40.55 17.47
N GLY A 12 6.14 40.52 18.04
CA GLY A 12 7.08 39.42 17.85
C GLY A 12 6.52 38.08 18.34
N LEU A 13 5.79 38.08 19.46
CA LEU A 13 5.14 36.89 19.99
C LEU A 13 4.03 36.37 19.07
N ILE A 14 3.23 37.28 18.50
CA ILE A 14 2.19 36.93 17.51
C ILE A 14 2.83 36.32 16.26
N PHE A 15 3.85 36.97 15.70
CA PHE A 15 4.54 36.44 14.52
C PHE A 15 5.23 35.10 14.79
N GLY A 16 5.84 34.94 15.97
CA GLY A 16 6.44 33.68 16.39
C GLY A 16 5.42 32.56 16.51
N ALA A 17 4.27 32.83 17.14
CA ALA A 17 3.17 31.86 17.25
C ALA A 17 2.59 31.50 15.88
N MET A 18 2.40 32.47 14.99
CA MET A 18 1.94 32.23 13.61
C MET A 18 2.90 31.33 12.85
N PHE A 19 4.21 31.59 12.93
CA PHE A 19 5.22 30.79 12.25
C PHE A 19 5.28 29.36 12.81
N PHE A 20 5.22 29.22 14.14
CA PHE A 20 5.17 27.92 14.79
C PHE A 20 3.93 27.11 14.37
N LEU A 21 2.75 27.72 14.40
CA LEU A 21 1.50 27.06 14.00
C LEU A 21 1.51 26.68 12.52
N TRP A 22 2.12 27.50 11.66
CA TRP A 22 2.30 27.18 10.25
C TRP A 22 3.18 25.94 10.05
N LEU A 23 4.36 25.89 10.67
CA LEU A 23 5.27 24.74 10.61
C LEU A 23 4.64 23.49 11.21
N PHE A 24 4.05 23.62 12.39
CA PHE A 24 3.38 22.53 13.08
C PHE A 24 2.22 21.97 12.26
N GLY A 25 1.40 22.84 11.66
CA GLY A 25 0.30 22.46 10.78
C GLY A 25 0.78 21.72 9.53
N LEU A 26 1.89 22.15 8.95
CA LEU A 26 2.48 21.48 7.79
C LEU A 26 2.98 20.07 8.16
N ILE A 27 3.69 19.93 9.28
CA ILE A 27 4.16 18.61 9.75
C ILE A 27 2.99 17.69 10.09
N THR A 28 2.02 18.18 10.86
CA THR A 28 0.86 17.36 11.26
C THR A 28 0.01 16.94 10.07
N SER A 29 -0.21 17.82 9.08
CA SER A 29 -0.92 17.45 7.86
C SER A 29 -0.18 16.40 7.05
N LEU A 30 1.14 16.52 6.88
CA LEU A 30 1.95 15.49 6.21
C LEU A 30 1.87 14.14 6.91
N LEU A 31 2.00 14.12 8.24
CA LEU A 31 1.90 12.88 9.01
C LEU A 31 0.50 12.27 8.91
N TRP A 32 -0.54 13.10 8.92
CA TRP A 32 -1.92 12.63 8.80
C TRP A 32 -2.20 11.97 7.46
N TYR A 33 -1.83 12.64 6.36
CA TYR A 33 -2.00 12.06 5.03
C TYR A 33 -1.09 10.84 4.82
N GLY A 34 0.16 10.90 5.28
CA GLY A 34 1.08 9.78 5.24
C GLY A 34 0.54 8.56 6.01
N PHE A 35 -0.07 8.77 7.16
CA PHE A 35 -0.72 7.73 7.94
C PHE A 35 -1.87 7.07 7.16
N TRP A 36 -2.77 7.85 6.57
CA TRP A 36 -3.90 7.29 5.80
C TRP A 36 -3.45 6.55 4.55
N ILE A 37 -2.47 7.08 3.82
CA ILE A 37 -1.88 6.40 2.65
C ILE A 37 -1.24 5.09 3.10
N GLY A 38 -0.46 5.10 4.18
CA GLY A 38 0.15 3.90 4.75
C GLY A 38 -0.88 2.88 5.20
N LEU A 39 -1.96 3.32 5.84
CA LEU A 39 -3.05 2.47 6.30
C LEU A 39 -3.76 1.81 5.10
N LEU A 40 -4.12 2.59 4.08
CA LEU A 40 -4.74 2.08 2.86
C LEU A 40 -3.82 1.09 2.13
N ALA A 41 -2.53 1.39 2.04
CA ALA A 41 -1.55 0.48 1.45
C ALA A 41 -1.43 -0.82 2.26
N ALA A 42 -1.36 -0.74 3.59
CA ALA A 42 -1.28 -1.90 4.47
C ALA A 42 -2.54 -2.78 4.38
N VAL A 43 -3.72 -2.16 4.40
CA VAL A 43 -5.01 -2.86 4.28
C VAL A 43 -5.16 -3.46 2.88
N GLY A 44 -4.85 -2.72 1.82
CA GLY A 44 -4.93 -3.20 0.45
C GLY A 44 -3.98 -4.36 0.18
N TYR A 45 -2.69 -4.21 0.55
CA TYR A 45 -1.70 -5.27 0.38
C TYR A 45 -1.97 -6.48 1.29
N GLY A 46 -2.31 -6.24 2.56
CA GLY A 46 -2.66 -7.28 3.51
C GLY A 46 -3.91 -8.06 3.09
N GLY A 47 -4.94 -7.34 2.66
CA GLY A 47 -6.18 -7.89 2.10
C GLY A 47 -5.91 -8.73 0.85
N PHE A 48 -5.16 -8.21 -0.11
CA PHE A 48 -4.77 -8.94 -1.33
C PHE A 48 -4.00 -10.22 -1.00
N ARG A 49 -3.02 -10.15 -0.10
CA ARG A 49 -2.20 -11.31 0.28
C ARG A 49 -3.00 -12.38 1.00
N LEU A 50 -3.90 -11.98 1.91
CA LEU A 50 -4.79 -12.89 2.60
C LEU A 50 -5.81 -13.51 1.65
N PHE A 51 -6.34 -12.71 0.72
CA PHE A 51 -7.28 -13.18 -0.28
C PHE A 51 -6.66 -14.21 -1.20
N ARG A 52 -5.46 -13.95 -1.76
CA ARG A 52 -4.72 -14.95 -2.55
C ARG A 52 -4.46 -16.24 -1.77
N ARG A 53 -4.05 -16.12 -0.50
CA ARG A 53 -3.81 -17.30 0.34
C ARG A 53 -5.08 -18.07 0.66
N ALA A 54 -6.23 -17.40 0.72
CA ALA A 54 -7.53 -18.03 0.90
C ALA A 54 -8.00 -18.67 -0.40
N GLU A 55 -7.83 -18.00 -1.54
CA GLU A 55 -8.07 -18.54 -2.88
C GLU A 55 -7.29 -19.84 -3.08
N ASP A 56 -5.97 -19.83 -2.87
CA ASP A 56 -5.12 -21.03 -3.00
C ASP A 56 -5.57 -22.21 -2.12
N ARG A 57 -6.21 -21.94 -0.97
CA ARG A 57 -6.65 -22.99 -0.01
C ARG A 57 -8.08 -23.48 -0.24
N PHE A 58 -9.00 -22.58 -0.59
CA PHE A 58 -10.44 -22.87 -0.59
C PHE A 58 -10.98 -22.98 -2.01
N VAL A 59 -10.44 -22.19 -2.92
CA VAL A 59 -10.69 -22.27 -4.35
C VAL A 59 -9.50 -23.04 -4.92
N GLY A 60 -9.44 -24.34 -4.62
CA GLY A 60 -8.37 -25.21 -5.15
C GLY A 60 -8.17 -24.93 -6.64
N HIS A 61 -6.91 -24.99 -7.09
CA HIS A 61 -6.49 -24.64 -8.46
C HIS A 61 -7.60 -24.98 -9.44
N GLY A 62 -8.29 -23.95 -9.95
CA GLY A 62 -9.42 -24.17 -10.85
C GLY A 62 -9.00 -25.16 -11.93
N SER A 63 -9.92 -25.96 -12.46
CA SER A 63 -9.68 -27.01 -13.45
C SER A 63 -9.02 -26.56 -14.78
N VAL A 64 -8.51 -25.33 -14.83
CA VAL A 64 -7.70 -24.68 -15.87
C VAL A 64 -6.24 -24.50 -15.41
N TYR A 65 -5.82 -25.10 -14.28
CA TYR A 65 -4.41 -25.20 -13.88
C TYR A 65 -3.77 -26.47 -14.47
N GLY A 66 -4.14 -26.80 -15.71
CA GLY A 66 -3.24 -27.50 -16.61
C GLY A 66 -2.30 -26.47 -17.21
N GLU A 67 -1.51 -25.82 -16.36
CA GLU A 67 -0.39 -25.02 -16.86
C GLU A 67 0.51 -26.03 -17.58
N ILE A 68 0.50 -26.00 -18.91
CA ILE A 68 1.47 -26.72 -19.73
C ILE A 68 2.82 -26.25 -19.20
N ASP A 69 3.48 -27.10 -18.44
CA ASP A 69 4.80 -26.83 -17.88
C ASP A 69 5.72 -26.50 -19.06
N GLU A 70 6.70 -25.59 -18.93
CA GLU A 70 7.60 -25.30 -20.06
C GLU A 70 8.34 -26.55 -20.57
N ARG A 71 8.40 -27.59 -19.72
CA ARG A 71 8.91 -28.93 -20.03
C ARG A 71 7.97 -29.81 -20.85
N ASP A 72 6.70 -29.41 -20.99
CA ASP A 72 5.69 -30.13 -21.74
C ASP A 72 5.67 -29.73 -23.23
N PHE A 73 6.33 -28.63 -23.62
CA PHE A 73 6.52 -28.26 -25.03
C PHE A 73 7.39 -29.25 -25.81
N SER A 74 8.18 -30.08 -25.12
CA SER A 74 8.99 -31.13 -25.73
C SER A 74 8.28 -32.48 -25.81
N LEU A 75 7.04 -32.60 -25.31
CA LEU A 75 6.29 -33.85 -25.40
C LEU A 75 5.87 -34.13 -26.84
N THR A 76 5.95 -35.40 -27.23
CA THR A 76 5.33 -35.86 -28.47
C THR A 76 3.80 -35.92 -28.31
N TRP A 77 3.07 -35.87 -29.43
CA TRP A 77 1.60 -35.86 -29.42
C TRP A 77 1.00 -37.03 -28.62
N ASP A 78 1.58 -38.22 -28.73
CA ASP A 78 1.16 -39.42 -27.99
C ASP A 78 1.34 -39.27 -26.46
N GLU A 79 2.43 -38.63 -26.03
CA GLU A 79 2.73 -38.42 -24.61
C GLU A 79 1.83 -37.33 -24.00
N TYR A 80 1.51 -36.30 -24.78
CA TYR A 80 0.57 -35.25 -24.37
C TYR A 80 -0.86 -35.81 -24.22
N GLU A 81 -1.31 -36.61 -25.18
CA GLU A 81 -2.65 -37.22 -25.16
C GLU A 81 -2.82 -38.16 -23.95
N LYS A 82 -1.81 -38.98 -23.65
CA LYS A 82 -1.82 -39.85 -22.47
C LYS A 82 -1.83 -39.08 -21.15
N LYS A 83 -1.14 -37.93 -21.08
CA LYS A 83 -1.02 -37.14 -19.85
C LYS A 83 -2.27 -36.30 -19.55
N TYR A 84 -2.95 -35.80 -20.58
CA TYR A 84 -4.01 -34.78 -20.43
C TYR A 84 -5.38 -35.17 -20.98
N LEU A 85 -5.47 -36.05 -21.98
CA LEU A 85 -6.72 -36.35 -22.70
C LEU A 85 -7.33 -37.70 -22.28
N HIS A 86 -6.52 -38.68 -21.90
CA HIS A 86 -7.01 -39.96 -21.37
C HIS A 86 -6.72 -40.10 -19.87
N LYS A 87 -7.72 -39.81 -19.05
CA LYS A 87 -7.73 -40.11 -17.61
C LYS A 87 -8.35 -41.47 -17.34
#